data_AF-A0A945WM26-F1
#
_entry.id   AF-A0A945WM26-F1
#
_cell.length_a   1.000
_cell.length_b   1.000
_cell.length_c   1.000
_cell.angle_alpha   90.00
_cell.angle_beta   90.00
_cell.angle_gamma   90.00
#
_symmetry.space_group_name_H-M   'P 1'
#
loop_
_entity.id
_entity.type
_entity.pdbx_description
1 polymer ?
#
loop_
_entity_poly.entity_id
_entity_poly.type
_entity_poly.pdbx_seq_one_letter_code
_entity_poly.pdbx_strand_id
1 'polypeptide(L)'
;MTIKQQIKFFLSWMASVYLLAMSTGAQAAEMALSDTPLFLGTQIDPNIFFMLDDSGSMDWEILTADYEYYSDYWSSSSTVGTINTGYFRSYSSSGSSCTGTRNNAYLYSRTINTDNVYNSCSYGELEEHSEAITRDWRVRSSSMNIMYYNPAATYSPWLGFSDATFTNARSNPQSGTSGYSVTRDLTGFVYDVWVDNLGYDNDDSGGTVEGPNSVTDGANDQVDLWDSHITYTVNASDIDVENLTTSFAGVDGSPNCDLGDANDTPQYDDCFGTVRTTRTINGVLEDPYGRTVNEAKQNIANWYQYHRRRSFVMKSAVARVMNVNSSFRFGLSLLNEYGQVFEEVPAEDVLSEDFPTHNAAALESMYDFEWESNGTPLRRGLERVGRYFSNYYADYADPIISDCQQNYSVLFTDGYWNGSAPYTAAIADNDGDGATDTVADVAHHFYNTDLSARPNDVPTSPIDQNEEQHMVSFTVAFGVEGNLEDTDDDGLPNPELEEDGAWNNGTVDSDPERIDDLWHAAFNSKANFVSAQSTEGVATAIAEALLEIADRVGSAASVATNTGSLNAGSHLFQARFDSSDWKGQLLAFQINLDGSIESNADWEAGSRVNDQD
;
A
#
# COMPACT_ATOMS: atom_id res chain seq x y z
N MET A 1 35.04 37.64 47.83
CA MET A 1 34.98 36.51 46.87
C MET A 1 36.33 36.46 46.16
N THR A 2 37.01 35.31 46.13
CA THR A 2 38.34 35.22 45.52
C THR A 2 38.23 35.19 43.98
N ILE A 3 39.25 35.63 43.25
CA ILE A 3 39.27 35.62 41.77
C ILE A 3 38.91 34.24 41.19
N LYS A 4 39.33 33.15 41.86
CA LYS A 4 38.94 31.78 41.47
C LYS A 4 37.45 31.50 41.62
N GLN A 5 36.77 32.09 42.60
CA GLN A 5 35.32 31.97 42.78
C GLN A 5 34.54 32.81 41.77
N GLN A 6 35.07 33.97 41.37
CA GLN A 6 34.47 34.80 40.31
C GLN A 6 34.57 34.12 38.94
N ILE A 7 35.70 33.48 38.63
CA ILE A 7 35.87 32.73 37.37
C ILE A 7 34.94 31.51 37.32
N LYS A 8 34.77 30.80 38.44
CA LYS A 8 33.82 29.67 38.51
C LYS A 8 32.36 30.11 38.34
N PHE A 9 31.97 31.23 38.96
CA PHE A 9 30.63 31.79 38.78
C PHE A 9 30.41 32.28 37.34
N PHE A 10 31.41 32.91 36.74
CA PHE A 10 31.34 33.39 35.37
C PHE A 10 31.24 32.23 34.36
N LEU A 11 32.04 31.17 34.53
CA LEU A 11 31.98 29.98 33.68
C LEU A 11 30.67 29.19 33.86
N SER A 12 30.17 29.09 35.10
CA SER A 12 28.88 28.44 35.36
C SER A 12 27.72 29.25 34.76
N TRP A 13 27.77 30.58 34.83
CA TRP A 13 26.80 31.46 34.18
C TRP A 13 26.86 31.35 32.64
N MET A 14 28.06 31.30 32.06
CA MET A 14 28.25 31.09 30.63
C MET A 14 27.71 29.72 30.17
N ALA A 15 27.95 28.65 30.94
CA ALA A 15 27.42 27.32 30.63
C ALA A 15 25.89 27.28 30.73
N SER A 16 25.28 27.96 31.69
CA SER A 16 23.82 28.09 31.80
C SER A 16 23.22 28.89 30.65
N VAL A 17 23.88 29.97 30.19
CA VAL A 17 23.44 30.75 29.04
C VAL A 17 23.59 29.95 27.74
N TYR A 18 24.63 29.13 27.61
CA TYR A 18 24.82 28.26 26.44
C TYR A 18 23.78 27.12 26.39
N LEU A 19 23.41 26.54 27.54
CA LEU A 19 22.36 25.52 27.65
C LEU A 19 20.94 26.09 27.46
N LEU A 20 20.70 27.35 27.80
CA LEU A 20 19.44 28.05 27.49
C LEU A 20 19.35 28.51 26.03
N ALA A 21 20.48 28.68 25.33
CA ALA A 21 20.51 29.02 23.91
C ALA A 21 20.39 27.79 22.98
N MET A 22 20.41 26.57 23.54
CA MET A 22 20.15 25.31 22.82
C MET A 22 18.71 24.82 22.96
N SER A 23 17.77 25.65 23.43
CA SER A 23 16.36 25.37 23.22
C SER A 23 16.13 25.34 21.72
N THR A 24 15.83 24.15 21.21
CA THR A 24 15.36 23.88 19.86
C THR A 24 14.35 24.95 19.46
N GLY A 25 14.74 25.80 18.49
CA GLY A 25 13.74 26.47 17.69
C GLY A 25 13.01 25.37 16.97
N ALA A 26 11.81 25.02 17.43
CA ALA A 26 10.86 24.35 16.57
C ALA A 26 10.69 25.27 15.37
N GLN A 27 11.25 24.90 14.22
CA GLN A 27 10.78 25.45 12.96
C GLN A 27 9.35 24.90 12.82
N ALA A 28 8.38 25.72 13.22
CA ALA A 28 7.05 25.58 12.67
C ALA A 28 7.21 25.76 11.16
N ALA A 29 6.72 24.80 10.38
CA ALA A 29 6.56 24.99 8.94
C ALA A 29 5.86 26.33 8.72
N GLU A 30 6.36 27.11 7.76
CA GLU A 30 5.78 28.40 7.42
C GLU A 30 4.35 28.13 6.93
N MET A 31 3.35 28.60 7.69
CA MET A 31 1.95 28.53 7.29
C MET A 31 1.77 29.52 6.13
N ALA A 32 2.02 29.04 4.91
CA ALA A 32 1.72 29.76 3.69
C ALA A 32 0.20 29.82 3.51
N LEU A 33 -0.42 30.86 4.06
CA LEU A 33 -1.80 31.20 3.73
C LEU A 33 -1.81 31.67 2.28
N SER A 34 -2.67 31.06 1.46
CA SER A 34 -2.78 31.41 0.05
C SER A 34 -3.09 32.90 -0.15
N ASP A 35 -2.24 33.58 -0.92
CA ASP A 35 -2.43 34.97 -1.33
C ASP A 35 -3.36 35.11 -2.55
N THR A 36 -3.89 33.99 -3.08
CA THR A 36 -4.89 34.02 -4.15
C THR A 36 -6.30 34.17 -3.54
N PRO A 37 -7.11 35.11 -4.04
CA PRO A 37 -8.46 35.29 -3.54
C PRO A 37 -9.28 34.02 -3.77
N LEU A 38 -10.06 33.65 -2.77
CA LEU A 38 -10.97 32.53 -2.80
C LEU A 38 -12.01 32.73 -3.93
N PHE A 39 -11.84 32.03 -5.05
CA PHE A 39 -12.79 32.08 -6.15
C PHE A 39 -14.09 31.36 -5.74
N LEU A 40 -15.20 32.10 -5.79
CA LEU A 40 -16.55 31.56 -5.73
C LEU A 40 -16.88 30.90 -7.08
N GLY A 41 -16.20 29.79 -7.39
CA GLY A 41 -16.69 28.85 -8.39
C GLY A 41 -17.83 28.06 -7.78
N THR A 42 -18.91 27.84 -8.53
CA THR A 42 -19.88 26.79 -8.19
C THR A 42 -19.15 25.45 -8.24
N GLN A 43 -18.63 25.01 -7.09
CA GLN A 43 -17.89 23.76 -6.97
C GLN A 43 -18.85 22.61 -7.27
N ILE A 44 -18.62 21.92 -8.39
CA ILE A 44 -19.33 20.68 -8.73
C ILE A 44 -18.46 19.52 -8.28
N ASP A 45 -19.07 18.53 -7.65
CA ASP A 45 -18.36 17.37 -7.12
C ASP A 45 -17.62 16.63 -8.26
N PRO A 46 -16.36 16.25 -8.04
CA PRO A 46 -15.55 15.60 -9.06
C PRO A 46 -16.12 14.22 -9.41
N ASN A 47 -15.85 13.78 -10.64
CA ASN A 47 -16.02 12.40 -11.05
C ASN A 47 -14.78 11.61 -10.66
N ILE A 48 -14.95 10.51 -9.95
CA ILE A 48 -13.86 9.59 -9.62
C ILE A 48 -14.25 8.20 -10.05
N PHE A 49 -13.48 7.62 -10.97
CA PHE A 49 -13.75 6.31 -11.52
C PHE A 49 -12.67 5.31 -11.08
N PHE A 50 -13.05 4.33 -10.27
CA PHE A 50 -12.14 3.27 -9.83
C PHE A 50 -12.02 2.19 -10.90
N MET A 51 -10.77 1.87 -11.27
CA MET A 51 -10.44 0.74 -12.13
C MET A 51 -9.79 -0.33 -11.28
N LEU A 52 -10.52 -1.42 -11.08
CA LEU A 52 -10.14 -2.49 -10.19
C LEU A 52 -9.53 -3.63 -11.02
N ASP A 53 -8.29 -4.00 -10.72
CA ASP A 53 -7.63 -5.14 -11.33
C ASP A 53 -8.22 -6.46 -10.86
N ASP A 54 -8.96 -7.12 -11.73
CA ASP A 54 -9.57 -8.43 -11.54
C ASP A 54 -8.72 -9.58 -12.11
N SER A 55 -7.42 -9.36 -12.33
CA SER A 55 -6.48 -10.42 -12.70
C SER A 55 -6.34 -11.46 -11.60
N GLY A 56 -5.99 -12.69 -11.97
CA GLY A 56 -5.90 -13.78 -11.00
C GLY A 56 -4.82 -13.56 -9.93
N SER A 57 -3.79 -12.75 -10.19
CA SER A 57 -2.72 -12.45 -9.24
C SER A 57 -3.17 -11.56 -8.08
N MET A 58 -4.27 -10.84 -8.25
CA MET A 58 -4.93 -10.11 -7.18
C MET A 58 -5.61 -11.03 -6.16
N ASP A 59 -5.79 -12.33 -6.44
CA ASP A 59 -6.24 -13.33 -5.47
C ASP A 59 -5.11 -13.88 -4.57
N TRP A 60 -3.85 -13.58 -4.87
CA TRP A 60 -2.72 -14.17 -4.16
C TRP A 60 -2.57 -13.66 -2.73
N GLU A 61 -2.01 -14.54 -1.88
CA GLU A 61 -1.74 -14.31 -0.46
C GLU A 61 -0.25 -14.08 -0.19
N ILE A 62 0.58 -14.17 -1.24
CA ILE A 62 2.03 -13.98 -1.19
C ILE A 62 2.40 -12.85 -2.13
N LEU A 63 3.19 -11.92 -1.60
CA LEU A 63 3.93 -10.91 -2.35
C LEU A 63 5.24 -10.70 -1.62
N THR A 64 6.33 -11.22 -2.15
CA THR A 64 7.64 -11.08 -1.52
C THR A 64 8.36 -9.84 -2.04
N ALA A 65 8.96 -9.06 -1.13
CA ALA A 65 10.07 -8.19 -1.49
C ALA A 65 11.25 -9.03 -2.03
N ASP A 66 12.21 -8.38 -2.66
CA ASP A 66 13.42 -9.03 -3.16
C ASP A 66 14.16 -9.72 -2.02
N TYR A 67 14.57 -10.97 -2.25
CA TYR A 67 15.23 -11.77 -1.21
C TYR A 67 16.14 -12.85 -1.81
N GLU A 68 17.17 -13.22 -1.05
CA GLU A 68 18.07 -14.30 -1.43
C GLU A 68 17.48 -15.67 -1.09
N TYR A 69 17.65 -16.62 -2.01
CA TYR A 69 17.10 -17.95 -1.85
C TYR A 69 17.73 -18.69 -0.66
N TYR A 70 16.90 -19.32 0.15
CA TYR A 70 17.27 -19.82 1.47
C TYR A 70 18.51 -20.74 1.50
N SER A 71 18.75 -21.54 0.45
CA SER A 71 19.92 -22.44 0.40
C SER A 71 21.25 -21.72 0.19
N ASP A 72 21.22 -20.49 -0.28
CA ASP A 72 22.40 -19.72 -0.64
C ASP A 72 23.11 -19.25 0.64
N TYR A 73 22.40 -19.11 1.76
CA TYR A 73 22.95 -18.83 3.09
C TYR A 73 23.89 -19.91 3.63
N TRP A 74 23.93 -21.08 3.01
CA TRP A 74 24.89 -22.13 3.38
C TRP A 74 25.61 -22.83 2.23
N SER A 75 25.20 -22.63 0.98
CA SER A 75 25.85 -23.25 -0.18
C SER A 75 26.52 -22.22 -1.07
N SER A 76 27.85 -22.29 -1.18
CA SER A 76 28.64 -21.47 -2.11
C SER A 76 28.86 -22.13 -3.47
N SER A 77 28.23 -23.29 -3.75
CA SER A 77 28.54 -24.12 -4.93
C SER A 77 27.45 -24.16 -5.99
N SER A 78 26.27 -23.61 -5.69
CA SER A 78 25.10 -23.59 -6.58
C SER A 78 24.10 -22.52 -6.13
N THR A 79 24.52 -21.26 -6.13
CA THR A 79 23.65 -20.14 -5.78
C THR A 79 22.50 -20.02 -6.79
N VAL A 80 21.29 -19.82 -6.28
CA VAL A 80 20.11 -19.50 -7.08
C VAL A 80 20.05 -18.00 -7.34
N GLY A 81 20.51 -17.20 -6.37
CA GLY A 81 20.54 -15.74 -6.40
C GLY A 81 19.20 -15.12 -6.00
N THR A 82 19.12 -13.81 -6.19
CA THR A 82 17.98 -12.96 -5.83
C THR A 82 16.69 -13.43 -6.50
N ILE A 83 15.62 -13.52 -5.72
CA ILE A 83 14.28 -13.79 -6.19
C ILE A 83 13.51 -12.47 -6.20
N ASN A 84 13.19 -11.97 -7.39
CA ASN A 84 12.55 -10.67 -7.62
C ASN A 84 11.21 -10.80 -8.38
N THR A 85 10.47 -11.86 -8.07
CA THR A 85 9.25 -12.23 -8.83
C THR A 85 7.96 -12.01 -8.04
N GLY A 86 8.06 -11.51 -6.80
CA GLY A 86 6.92 -11.42 -5.87
C GLY A 86 6.41 -12.76 -5.35
N TYR A 87 6.91 -13.90 -5.82
CA TYR A 87 6.55 -15.23 -5.31
C TYR A 87 7.53 -15.71 -4.25
N PHE A 88 7.00 -16.48 -3.30
CA PHE A 88 7.85 -17.23 -2.38
C PHE A 88 8.32 -18.53 -3.04
N ARG A 89 9.57 -18.55 -3.52
CA ARG A 89 10.24 -19.74 -4.04
C ARG A 89 10.67 -20.67 -2.91
N SER A 90 10.25 -21.93 -2.95
CA SER A 90 10.61 -22.93 -1.94
C SER A 90 10.88 -24.30 -2.54
N TYR A 91 11.48 -25.20 -1.73
CA TYR A 91 11.67 -26.60 -2.06
C TYR A 91 10.96 -27.49 -1.03
N SER A 92 10.18 -28.46 -1.51
CA SER A 92 9.57 -29.49 -0.66
C SER A 92 9.72 -30.88 -1.24
N SER A 93 10.11 -31.79 -0.37
CA SER A 93 10.20 -33.23 -0.61
C SER A 93 8.95 -34.00 -0.15
N SER A 94 8.10 -33.33 0.65
CA SER A 94 6.85 -33.81 1.23
C SER A 94 5.65 -33.14 0.57
N GLY A 95 4.46 -33.73 0.75
CA GLY A 95 3.21 -33.27 0.14
C GLY A 95 2.52 -34.35 -0.71
N SER A 96 1.22 -34.20 -0.93
CA SER A 96 0.42 -35.14 -1.74
C SER A 96 0.48 -34.84 -3.25
N SER A 97 0.87 -33.62 -3.62
CA SER A 97 1.04 -33.14 -4.99
C SER A 97 2.17 -32.10 -5.06
N CYS A 98 2.64 -31.75 -6.26
CA CYS A 98 3.55 -30.60 -6.49
C CYS A 98 4.88 -30.54 -5.71
N THR A 99 5.57 -31.67 -5.50
CA THR A 99 6.92 -31.69 -4.86
C THR A 99 8.03 -31.13 -5.76
N GLY A 100 9.17 -30.77 -5.17
CA GLY A 100 10.30 -30.11 -5.83
C GLY A 100 10.38 -28.61 -5.54
N THR A 101 11.18 -27.89 -6.34
CA THR A 101 11.27 -26.43 -6.31
C THR A 101 10.05 -25.81 -6.99
N ARG A 102 9.45 -24.80 -6.37
CA ARG A 102 8.27 -24.12 -6.90
C ARG A 102 8.13 -22.70 -6.37
N ASN A 103 7.35 -21.90 -7.07
CA ASN A 103 6.91 -20.58 -6.65
C ASN A 103 5.54 -20.73 -5.98
N ASN A 104 5.41 -20.22 -4.76
CA ASN A 104 4.17 -20.24 -4.01
C ASN A 104 3.49 -18.87 -4.11
N ALA A 105 2.20 -18.89 -4.42
CA ALA A 105 1.34 -17.71 -4.50
C ALA A 105 0.33 -17.66 -3.33
N TYR A 106 0.08 -18.80 -2.69
CA TYR A 106 -0.86 -18.94 -1.58
C TYR A 106 -0.14 -19.45 -0.34
N LEU A 107 -0.56 -18.92 0.81
CA LEU A 107 -0.13 -19.44 2.11
C LEU A 107 -0.98 -20.63 2.49
N TYR A 108 -2.30 -20.53 2.28
CA TYR A 108 -3.27 -21.51 2.75
C TYR A 108 -3.67 -22.49 1.65
N SER A 109 -3.82 -23.76 2.03
CA SER A 109 -4.14 -24.82 1.08
C SER A 109 -5.59 -24.73 0.61
N ARG A 110 -5.81 -24.97 -0.67
CA ARG A 110 -7.14 -25.05 -1.27
C ARG A 110 -7.99 -26.20 -0.73
N THR A 111 -7.36 -27.20 -0.09
CA THR A 111 -8.07 -28.29 0.56
C THR A 111 -8.87 -27.81 1.78
N ILE A 112 -8.47 -26.66 2.33
CA ILE A 112 -9.17 -25.96 3.40
C ILE A 112 -9.84 -24.72 2.80
N ASN A 113 -9.07 -23.78 2.24
CA ASN A 113 -9.55 -22.55 1.60
C ASN A 113 -9.95 -22.81 0.14
N THR A 114 -11.15 -23.33 -0.06
CA THR A 114 -11.61 -23.81 -1.37
C THR A 114 -11.86 -22.73 -2.43
N ASP A 115 -11.49 -21.48 -2.14
CA ASP A 115 -11.74 -20.27 -2.94
C ASP A 115 -10.45 -19.65 -3.52
N ASN A 116 -9.34 -20.40 -3.57
CA ASN A 116 -8.15 -20.00 -4.32
C ASN A 116 -8.43 -20.12 -5.83
N VAL A 117 -8.12 -19.08 -6.60
CA VAL A 117 -8.36 -19.03 -8.06
C VAL A 117 -7.48 -20.03 -8.82
N TYR A 118 -6.20 -20.11 -8.46
CA TYR A 118 -5.25 -21.02 -9.10
C TYR A 118 -5.06 -22.30 -8.31
N ASN A 119 -4.91 -23.41 -9.04
CA ASN A 119 -5.02 -24.74 -8.46
C ASN A 119 -4.02 -25.76 -9.07
N SER A 120 -2.91 -25.24 -9.61
CA SER A 120 -1.84 -25.99 -10.30
C SER A 120 -0.50 -25.83 -9.60
N CYS A 121 0.45 -26.73 -9.88
CA CYS A 121 1.79 -26.66 -9.28
C CYS A 121 2.61 -25.42 -9.67
N SER A 122 2.16 -24.65 -10.66
CA SER A 122 2.78 -23.37 -11.02
C SER A 122 2.50 -22.27 -10.00
N TYR A 123 1.44 -22.42 -9.20
CA TYR A 123 1.01 -21.49 -8.16
C TYR A 123 0.91 -22.26 -6.85
N GLY A 124 2.07 -22.48 -6.23
CA GLY A 124 2.19 -23.32 -5.04
C GLY A 124 1.39 -22.80 -3.85
N GLU A 125 0.95 -23.74 -3.02
CA GLU A 125 0.24 -23.52 -1.76
C GLU A 125 1.14 -23.96 -0.61
N LEU A 126 1.51 -23.02 0.25
CA LEU A 126 2.61 -23.25 1.19
C LEU A 126 2.22 -24.21 2.34
N GLU A 127 0.97 -24.16 2.80
CA GLU A 127 0.44 -25.04 3.86
C GLU A 127 0.43 -26.53 3.46
N GLU A 128 0.32 -26.88 2.17
CA GLU A 128 0.45 -28.28 1.73
C GLU A 128 1.87 -28.83 1.92
N HIS A 129 2.82 -27.96 2.24
CA HIS A 129 4.25 -28.20 2.29
C HIS A 129 4.91 -27.52 3.48
N SER A 130 4.44 -27.82 4.68
CA SER A 130 4.88 -27.16 5.91
C SER A 130 6.39 -27.19 6.17
N GLU A 131 7.14 -28.16 5.63
CA GLU A 131 8.62 -28.16 5.74
C GLU A 131 9.27 -26.92 5.09
N ALA A 132 8.64 -26.34 4.06
CA ALA A 132 9.13 -25.13 3.43
C ALA A 132 9.02 -23.92 4.37
N ILE A 133 7.95 -23.86 5.16
CA ILE A 133 7.70 -22.85 6.19
C ILE A 133 8.71 -22.99 7.33
N THR A 134 9.09 -24.23 7.68
CA THR A 134 10.13 -24.50 8.68
C THR A 134 11.52 -24.07 8.18
N ARG A 135 11.84 -24.29 6.90
CA ARG A 135 13.12 -23.93 6.28
C ARG A 135 13.31 -22.45 6.07
N ASP A 136 12.25 -21.71 5.82
CA ASP A 136 12.36 -20.29 5.60
C ASP A 136 11.26 -19.58 6.38
N TRP A 137 11.64 -19.14 7.58
CA TRP A 137 10.75 -18.46 8.51
C TRP A 137 10.29 -17.11 7.95
N ARG A 138 11.09 -16.50 7.07
CA ARG A 138 10.90 -15.13 6.58
C ARG A 138 9.58 -14.92 5.85
N VAL A 139 8.99 -15.97 5.27
CA VAL A 139 7.65 -15.92 4.65
C VAL A 139 6.52 -15.54 5.63
N ARG A 140 6.75 -15.69 6.94
CA ARG A 140 5.85 -15.27 8.03
C ARG A 140 6.20 -13.90 8.62
N SER A 141 7.13 -13.17 7.99
CA SER A 141 7.45 -11.78 8.29
C SER A 141 6.78 -10.88 7.27
N SER A 142 6.07 -9.86 7.74
CA SER A 142 5.48 -8.83 6.86
C SER A 142 6.53 -7.97 6.15
N SER A 143 7.78 -7.99 6.62
CA SER A 143 8.90 -7.30 5.96
C SER A 143 9.43 -8.03 4.73
N MET A 144 9.22 -9.36 4.64
CA MET A 144 9.56 -10.11 3.42
C MET A 144 8.30 -10.42 2.62
N ASN A 145 7.28 -11.06 3.22
CA ASN A 145 6.00 -11.29 2.59
C ASN A 145 5.03 -10.16 2.97
N ILE A 146 4.91 -9.19 2.09
CA ILE A 146 4.16 -7.94 2.21
C ILE A 146 2.67 -8.18 2.56
N MET A 147 2.12 -9.31 2.12
CA MET A 147 0.73 -9.70 2.39
C MET A 147 0.54 -10.41 3.73
N TYR A 148 1.63 -10.81 4.40
CA TYR A 148 1.55 -11.46 5.70
C TYR A 148 1.10 -10.50 6.80
N TYR A 149 0.64 -11.05 7.91
CA TYR A 149 0.18 -10.27 9.05
C TYR A 149 1.29 -9.36 9.58
N ASN A 150 1.07 -8.03 9.51
CA ASN A 150 1.94 -7.04 10.12
C ASN A 150 1.43 -6.72 11.53
N PRO A 151 2.16 -7.07 12.60
CA PRO A 151 1.73 -6.79 13.95
C PRO A 151 1.76 -5.30 14.31
N ALA A 152 2.41 -4.41 13.54
CA ALA A 152 2.28 -2.96 13.73
C ALA A 152 0.93 -2.43 13.21
N ALA A 153 0.39 -3.03 12.15
CA ALA A 153 -0.83 -2.57 11.49
C ALA A 153 -2.11 -2.94 12.26
N THR A 154 -3.12 -2.08 12.18
CA THR A 154 -4.47 -2.35 12.72
C THR A 154 -5.43 -2.71 11.59
N TYR A 155 -6.00 -3.91 11.66
CA TYR A 155 -6.89 -4.45 10.64
C TYR A 155 -8.35 -4.34 11.07
N SER A 156 -9.12 -3.62 10.26
CA SER A 156 -10.57 -3.46 10.45
C SER A 156 -11.36 -4.35 9.49
N PRO A 157 -12.61 -4.72 9.81
CA PRO A 157 -13.49 -5.34 8.84
C PRO A 157 -13.70 -4.45 7.61
N TRP A 158 -14.07 -5.06 6.47
CA TRP A 158 -14.61 -4.28 5.35
C TRP A 158 -15.81 -3.44 5.82
N LEU A 159 -16.03 -2.30 5.17
CA LEU A 159 -17.11 -1.40 5.52
C LEU A 159 -18.46 -2.14 5.47
N GLY A 160 -19.23 -2.06 6.56
CA GLY A 160 -20.52 -2.75 6.68
C GLY A 160 -20.43 -4.18 7.23
N PHE A 161 -19.23 -4.72 7.47
CA PHE A 161 -19.03 -6.04 8.06
C PHE A 161 -18.72 -5.96 9.55
N SER A 162 -19.06 -7.03 10.27
CA SER A 162 -18.69 -7.19 11.69
C SER A 162 -17.28 -7.75 11.85
N ASP A 163 -16.69 -7.57 13.04
CA ASP A 163 -15.44 -8.22 13.42
C ASP A 163 -15.41 -9.73 13.12
N ALA A 164 -14.28 -10.19 12.58
CA ALA A 164 -14.03 -11.61 12.37
C ALA A 164 -13.82 -12.32 13.71
N THR A 165 -14.07 -13.62 13.75
CA THR A 165 -13.89 -14.44 14.96
C THR A 165 -12.63 -15.29 14.83
N PHE A 166 -11.66 -15.14 15.74
CA PHE A 166 -10.36 -15.84 15.69
C PHE A 166 -10.45 -17.36 15.55
N THR A 167 -11.44 -18.01 16.17
CA THR A 167 -11.63 -19.47 16.08
C THR A 167 -12.57 -19.90 14.93
N ASN A 168 -13.05 -18.95 14.12
CA ASN A 168 -14.04 -19.18 13.06
C ASN A 168 -13.95 -18.10 11.97
N ALA A 169 -12.72 -17.74 11.56
CA ALA A 169 -12.48 -16.71 10.56
C ALA A 169 -12.78 -17.28 9.17
N ARG A 170 -13.56 -16.56 8.36
CA ARG A 170 -13.99 -17.02 7.04
C ARG A 170 -12.88 -16.88 6.00
N SER A 171 -12.86 -17.78 5.02
CA SER A 171 -11.99 -17.63 3.83
C SER A 171 -12.44 -16.44 2.97
N ASN A 172 -13.75 -16.29 2.76
CA ASN A 172 -14.30 -15.10 2.10
C ASN A 172 -15.34 -14.45 3.02
N PRO A 173 -15.29 -13.14 3.29
CA PRO A 173 -16.26 -12.49 4.16
C PRO A 173 -17.64 -12.30 3.51
N GLN A 174 -17.72 -12.22 2.17
CA GLN A 174 -18.96 -11.87 1.49
C GLN A 174 -19.95 -13.03 1.45
N SER A 175 -21.20 -12.77 1.85
CA SER A 175 -22.22 -13.82 1.87
C SER A 175 -22.65 -14.21 0.46
N GLY A 176 -22.58 -15.51 0.14
CA GLY A 176 -23.00 -16.04 -1.16
C GLY A 176 -21.84 -16.37 -2.10
N THR A 177 -20.63 -15.95 -1.77
CA THR A 177 -19.41 -16.29 -2.52
C THR A 177 -18.80 -17.61 -2.04
N SER A 178 -17.95 -18.18 -2.90
CA SER A 178 -17.06 -19.29 -2.58
C SER A 178 -16.17 -18.90 -1.41
N GLY A 179 -15.95 -19.83 -0.48
CA GLY A 179 -15.17 -19.57 0.73
C GLY A 179 -15.95 -18.93 1.87
N TYR A 180 -17.17 -18.42 1.67
CA TYR A 180 -17.97 -17.85 2.76
C TYR A 180 -18.28 -18.87 3.87
N SER A 181 -18.66 -20.08 3.48
CA SER A 181 -18.96 -21.16 4.43
C SER A 181 -17.70 -21.89 4.94
N VAL A 182 -16.53 -21.55 4.42
CA VAL A 182 -15.25 -22.11 4.85
C VAL A 182 -14.71 -21.24 5.98
N THR A 183 -14.47 -21.86 7.13
CA THR A 183 -13.99 -21.16 8.33
C THR A 183 -12.78 -21.84 8.91
N ARG A 184 -11.88 -21.06 9.52
CA ARG A 184 -10.64 -21.51 10.13
C ARG A 184 -10.56 -21.12 11.60
N ASP A 185 -10.01 -22.03 12.40
CA ASP A 185 -9.51 -21.73 13.74
C ASP A 185 -8.05 -21.30 13.62
N LEU A 186 -7.76 -20.05 14.00
CA LEU A 186 -6.43 -19.46 13.91
C LEU A 186 -5.60 -19.68 15.20
N THR A 187 -6.08 -20.51 16.13
CA THR A 187 -5.29 -20.87 17.33
C THR A 187 -3.95 -21.51 16.93
N GLY A 188 -2.86 -20.94 17.45
CA GLY A 188 -1.50 -21.31 17.07
C GLY A 188 -0.99 -20.57 15.83
N PHE A 189 -1.61 -19.45 15.44
CA PHE A 189 -1.11 -18.58 14.38
C PHE A 189 0.30 -18.08 14.71
N VAL A 190 1.21 -18.14 13.74
CA VAL A 190 2.62 -17.79 13.93
C VAL A 190 2.98 -16.61 13.05
N TYR A 191 3.64 -15.60 13.60
CA TYR A 191 4.28 -14.54 12.81
C TYR A 191 5.69 -14.27 13.33
N ASP A 192 6.55 -13.76 12.46
CA ASP A 192 7.95 -13.51 12.76
C ASP A 192 8.29 -12.03 12.57
N VAL A 193 9.07 -11.50 13.50
CA VAL A 193 9.58 -10.12 13.47
C VAL A 193 11.09 -10.19 13.48
N TRP A 194 11.70 -9.74 12.39
CA TRP A 194 13.14 -9.77 12.22
C TRP A 194 13.85 -8.62 12.96
N VAL A 195 15.15 -8.78 13.15
CA VAL A 195 16.06 -7.76 13.66
C VAL A 195 17.25 -7.72 12.72
N ASP A 196 17.40 -6.60 12.02
CA ASP A 196 18.51 -6.38 11.11
C ASP A 196 19.82 -6.28 11.89
N ASN A 197 20.59 -7.36 11.89
CA ASN A 197 21.82 -7.44 12.67
C ASN A 197 23.00 -8.07 11.95
N LEU A 198 22.76 -8.75 10.83
CA LEU A 198 23.79 -9.30 9.95
C LEU A 198 23.45 -8.94 8.51
N GLY A 199 24.48 -8.96 7.66
CA GLY A 199 24.32 -8.74 6.23
C GLY A 199 25.30 -9.59 5.45
N TYR A 200 25.54 -9.24 4.20
CA TYR A 200 26.56 -9.88 3.36
C TYR A 200 27.32 -8.86 2.50
N ASP A 201 28.52 -9.23 2.06
CA ASP A 201 29.38 -8.36 1.25
C ASP A 201 29.00 -8.45 -0.25
N ASN A 202 28.66 -7.30 -0.83
CA ASN A 202 28.28 -7.17 -2.23
C ASN A 202 29.50 -7.01 -3.17
N ASP A 203 30.68 -6.70 -2.63
CA ASP A 203 31.82 -6.22 -3.42
C ASP A 203 32.66 -7.33 -4.07
N ASP A 204 32.69 -8.55 -3.49
CA ASP A 204 33.48 -9.68 -4.02
C ASP A 204 32.63 -10.75 -4.75
N SER A 205 31.30 -10.77 -4.57
CA SER A 205 30.39 -11.85 -5.03
C SER A 205 29.29 -11.40 -6.00
N GLY A 206 29.30 -10.16 -6.48
CA GLY A 206 28.30 -9.68 -7.44
C GLY A 206 26.91 -9.45 -6.84
N GLY A 207 26.84 -9.16 -5.53
CA GLY A 207 25.61 -8.75 -4.85
C GLY A 207 24.70 -9.88 -4.33
N THR A 208 25.18 -11.13 -4.25
CA THR A 208 24.38 -12.28 -3.76
C THR A 208 25.03 -12.99 -2.57
N VAL A 209 24.23 -13.66 -1.75
CA VAL A 209 24.72 -14.48 -0.63
C VAL A 209 25.44 -15.74 -1.14
N GLU A 210 26.62 -16.05 -0.58
CA GLU A 210 27.48 -17.18 -0.99
C GLU A 210 27.92 -18.05 0.20
N GLY A 211 26.96 -18.52 0.99
CA GLY A 211 27.19 -19.36 2.16
C GLY A 211 27.69 -18.58 3.38
N PRO A 212 28.07 -19.27 4.47
CA PRO A 212 28.29 -18.63 5.76
C PRO A 212 29.54 -17.75 5.80
N ASN A 213 30.45 -17.89 4.83
CA ASN A 213 31.65 -17.04 4.73
C ASN A 213 31.37 -15.67 4.10
N SER A 214 30.19 -15.47 3.49
CA SER A 214 29.77 -14.20 2.90
C SER A 214 29.11 -13.25 3.90
N VAL A 215 28.81 -13.75 5.11
CA VAL A 215 28.19 -12.95 6.18
C VAL A 215 29.10 -11.78 6.57
N THR A 216 28.49 -10.67 6.95
CA THR A 216 29.15 -9.49 7.49
C THR A 216 28.53 -9.09 8.83
N ASP A 217 29.31 -8.40 9.66
CA ASP A 217 28.85 -7.86 10.95
C ASP A 217 28.25 -6.47 10.71
N GLY A 218 26.93 -6.37 10.72
CA GLY A 218 26.21 -5.13 10.49
C GLY A 218 24.93 -5.31 9.71
N ALA A 219 24.03 -4.33 9.84
CA ALA A 219 22.76 -4.27 9.13
C ALA A 219 22.94 -3.98 7.63
N ASN A 220 22.06 -4.54 6.79
CA ASN A 220 22.01 -4.32 5.34
C ASN A 220 20.62 -3.92 4.82
N ASP A 221 19.65 -3.66 5.70
CA ASP A 221 18.26 -3.32 5.38
C ASP A 221 17.54 -4.42 4.55
N GLN A 222 17.99 -5.67 4.64
CA GLN A 222 17.37 -6.82 3.97
C GLN A 222 17.04 -7.94 4.94
N VAL A 223 15.90 -8.62 4.73
CA VAL A 223 15.50 -9.73 5.61
C VAL A 223 16.33 -10.98 5.29
N ASP A 224 17.41 -11.18 6.03
CA ASP A 224 18.30 -12.30 5.85
C ASP A 224 17.88 -13.54 6.64
N LEU A 225 18.16 -14.73 6.11
CA LEU A 225 17.81 -15.96 6.79
C LEU A 225 18.55 -16.12 8.12
N TRP A 226 19.79 -15.62 8.18
CA TRP A 226 20.63 -15.64 9.39
C TRP A 226 20.32 -14.48 10.33
N ASP A 227 19.37 -13.59 10.04
CA ASP A 227 19.03 -12.53 10.98
C ASP A 227 18.40 -13.09 12.25
N SER A 228 18.64 -12.37 13.33
CA SER A 228 17.91 -12.60 14.55
C SER A 228 16.44 -12.29 14.30
N HIS A 229 15.55 -13.08 14.90
CA HIS A 229 14.13 -12.82 14.79
C HIS A 229 13.40 -13.26 16.06
N ILE A 230 12.16 -12.79 16.18
CA ILE A 230 11.24 -13.11 17.25
C ILE A 230 10.04 -13.80 16.64
N THR A 231 9.85 -15.06 16.99
CA THR A 231 8.66 -15.83 16.61
C THR A 231 7.58 -15.65 17.67
N TYR A 232 6.39 -15.26 17.24
CA TYR A 232 5.20 -15.15 18.08
C TYR A 232 4.20 -16.23 17.70
N THR A 233 3.81 -17.07 18.64
CA THR A 233 2.72 -18.05 18.46
C THR A 233 1.52 -17.63 19.28
N VAL A 234 0.43 -17.24 18.61
CA VAL A 234 -0.81 -16.74 19.24
C VAL A 234 -1.77 -17.88 19.52
N ASN A 235 -1.87 -18.26 20.79
CA ASN A 235 -2.72 -19.35 21.26
C ASN A 235 -4.09 -18.84 21.75
N ALA A 236 -4.88 -19.74 22.34
CA ALA A 236 -6.20 -19.41 22.86
C ALA A 236 -6.18 -18.40 24.02
N SER A 237 -5.17 -18.49 24.90
CA SER A 237 -5.09 -17.73 26.17
C SER A 237 -3.83 -16.87 26.32
N ASP A 238 -2.84 -17.06 25.47
CA ASP A 238 -1.49 -16.50 25.61
C ASP A 238 -0.82 -16.37 24.24
N ILE A 239 0.32 -15.68 24.23
CA ILE A 239 1.24 -15.62 23.10
C ILE A 239 2.60 -16.12 23.58
N ASP A 240 3.09 -17.19 22.97
CA ASP A 240 4.45 -17.65 23.16
C ASP A 240 5.38 -16.80 22.31
N VAL A 241 6.47 -16.32 22.92
CA VAL A 241 7.45 -15.44 22.27
C VAL A 241 8.81 -16.08 22.36
N GLU A 242 9.43 -16.33 21.21
CA GLU A 242 10.73 -16.97 21.08
C GLU A 242 11.70 -16.00 20.42
N ASN A 243 12.69 -15.49 21.15
CA ASN A 243 13.77 -14.73 20.51
C ASN A 243 14.86 -15.72 20.07
N LEU A 244 15.09 -15.76 18.77
CA LEU A 244 16.12 -16.54 18.09
C LEU A 244 17.20 -15.56 17.66
N THR A 245 18.33 -15.56 18.38
CA THR A 245 19.42 -14.60 18.14
C THR A 245 20.61 -15.30 17.51
N THR A 246 21.11 -14.73 16.43
CA THR A 246 22.33 -15.14 15.74
C THR A 246 23.44 -14.11 15.99
N SER A 247 24.68 -14.46 15.67
CA SER A 247 25.79 -13.51 15.76
C SER A 247 26.78 -13.77 14.63
N PHE A 248 27.51 -12.74 14.21
CA PHE A 248 28.51 -12.87 13.14
C PHE A 248 29.47 -14.05 13.40
N ALA A 249 29.99 -14.17 14.61
CA ALA A 249 30.90 -15.26 14.99
C ALA A 249 30.24 -16.66 15.03
N GLY A 250 28.91 -16.72 15.10
CA GLY A 250 28.15 -17.99 15.02
C GLY A 250 27.94 -18.45 13.59
N VAL A 251 27.92 -17.53 12.63
CA VAL A 251 27.72 -17.80 11.20
C VAL A 251 29.05 -17.95 10.46
N ASP A 252 30.01 -17.05 10.71
CA ASP A 252 31.30 -16.99 10.01
C ASP A 252 32.07 -18.32 10.09
N GLY A 253 32.41 -18.88 8.93
CA GLY A 253 33.18 -20.12 8.84
C GLY A 253 32.43 -21.39 9.24
N SER A 254 31.09 -21.36 9.37
CA SER A 254 30.29 -22.52 9.78
C SER A 254 30.46 -23.71 8.81
N PRO A 255 30.96 -24.88 9.28
CA PRO A 255 31.46 -25.92 8.39
C PRO A 255 30.43 -26.96 7.94
N ASN A 256 29.22 -27.02 8.53
CA ASN A 256 28.30 -28.17 8.39
C ASN A 256 26.85 -27.79 8.08
N CYS A 257 26.60 -26.62 7.52
CA CYS A 257 25.24 -26.23 7.20
C CYS A 257 24.57 -27.10 6.12
N ASP A 258 23.37 -27.60 6.40
CA ASP A 258 22.52 -28.33 5.45
C ASP A 258 21.00 -28.12 5.63
N LEU A 259 20.21 -28.78 4.80
CA LEU A 259 18.74 -28.66 4.77
C LEU A 259 18.04 -29.16 6.05
N GLY A 260 18.71 -30.00 6.82
CA GLY A 260 18.24 -30.61 8.06
C GLY A 260 18.22 -29.63 9.22
N ASP A 261 19.15 -28.67 9.25
CA ASP A 261 19.37 -27.74 10.36
C ASP A 261 18.17 -26.82 10.61
N ALA A 262 17.32 -26.61 9.60
CA ALA A 262 16.02 -25.97 9.77
C ALA A 262 15.13 -26.64 10.83
N ASN A 263 15.36 -27.92 11.14
CA ASN A 263 14.60 -28.69 12.13
C ASN A 263 15.30 -28.77 13.49
N ASP A 264 16.44 -28.09 13.67
CA ASP A 264 17.14 -28.05 14.94
C ASP A 264 16.30 -27.35 16.01
N THR A 265 16.70 -27.52 17.27
CA THR A 265 16.09 -26.83 18.40
C THR A 265 17.19 -26.18 19.25
N PRO A 266 17.49 -24.90 19.02
CA PRO A 266 16.81 -23.96 18.12
C PRO A 266 17.12 -24.14 16.63
N GLN A 267 16.27 -23.61 15.75
CA GLN A 267 16.46 -23.75 14.30
C GLN A 267 17.81 -23.14 13.88
N TYR A 268 18.52 -23.83 12.98
CA TYR A 268 19.83 -23.43 12.48
C TYR A 268 20.91 -23.27 13.58
N ASP A 269 20.81 -23.95 14.72
CA ASP A 269 21.83 -23.88 15.79
C ASP A 269 23.23 -24.29 15.27
N ASP A 270 23.33 -25.42 14.58
CA ASP A 270 24.60 -25.90 14.02
C ASP A 270 25.10 -25.02 12.86
N CYS A 271 24.20 -24.25 12.25
CA CYS A 271 24.47 -23.41 11.09
C CYS A 271 24.93 -22.00 11.46
N PHE A 272 24.16 -21.33 12.31
CA PHE A 272 24.29 -19.89 12.60
C PHE A 272 24.65 -19.63 14.07
N GLY A 273 24.78 -20.69 14.88
CA GLY A 273 24.95 -20.57 16.33
C GLY A 273 23.73 -19.97 17.01
N THR A 274 22.52 -20.22 16.47
CA THR A 274 21.27 -19.63 16.93
C THR A 274 21.04 -19.91 18.41
N VAL A 275 20.78 -18.87 19.20
CA VAL A 275 20.43 -18.99 20.62
C VAL A 275 18.96 -18.67 20.82
N ARG A 276 18.23 -19.55 21.50
CA ARG A 276 16.81 -19.37 21.82
C ARG A 276 16.56 -18.96 23.25
N THR A 277 15.74 -17.93 23.40
CA THR A 277 15.14 -17.54 24.69
C THR A 277 13.63 -17.45 24.53
N THR A 278 12.88 -17.78 25.58
CA THR A 278 11.41 -17.77 25.52
C THR A 278 10.79 -16.95 26.64
N ARG A 279 9.63 -16.36 26.35
CA ARG A 279 8.72 -15.75 27.32
C ARG A 279 7.28 -15.96 26.86
N THR A 280 6.32 -15.66 27.73
CA THR A 280 4.89 -15.76 27.43
C THR A 280 4.21 -14.43 27.77
N ILE A 281 3.36 -13.94 26.87
CA ILE A 281 2.45 -12.82 27.09
C ILE A 281 1.08 -13.40 27.44
N ASN A 282 0.47 -12.96 28.54
CA ASN A 282 -0.86 -13.42 28.95
C ASN A 282 -1.62 -12.36 29.75
N GLY A 283 -2.93 -12.56 29.88
CA GLY A 283 -3.80 -11.70 30.68
C GLY A 283 -3.84 -10.27 30.12
N VAL A 284 -3.35 -9.30 30.93
CA VAL A 284 -3.34 -7.87 30.60
C VAL A 284 -1.99 -7.39 30.06
N LEU A 285 -1.03 -8.30 29.85
CA LEU A 285 0.24 -7.94 29.25
C LEU A 285 0.02 -7.64 27.76
N GLU A 286 0.64 -6.56 27.31
CA GLU A 286 0.67 -6.15 25.91
C GLU A 286 1.90 -6.73 25.20
N ASP A 287 1.76 -7.01 23.92
CA ASP A 287 2.87 -7.23 23.00
C ASP A 287 3.65 -5.92 22.75
N PRO A 288 4.79 -5.96 22.05
CA PRO A 288 5.55 -4.76 21.74
C PRO A 288 4.81 -3.71 20.90
N TYR A 289 3.64 -4.05 20.36
CA TYR A 289 2.78 -3.20 19.54
C TYR A 289 1.56 -2.68 20.33
N GLY A 290 1.55 -2.85 21.65
CA GLY A 290 0.51 -2.33 22.54
C GLY A 290 -0.79 -3.14 22.54
N ARG A 291 -0.79 -4.39 22.05
CA ARG A 291 -1.99 -5.25 22.02
C ARG A 291 -1.95 -6.30 23.11
N THR A 292 -3.05 -6.42 23.85
CA THR A 292 -3.32 -7.59 24.69
C THR A 292 -3.53 -8.84 23.82
N VAL A 293 -3.51 -10.03 24.43
CA VAL A 293 -3.78 -11.30 23.72
C VAL A 293 -5.10 -11.27 22.95
N ASN A 294 -6.16 -10.66 23.52
CA ASN A 294 -7.46 -10.59 22.85
C ASN A 294 -7.46 -9.62 21.67
N GLU A 295 -6.77 -8.49 21.79
CA GLU A 295 -6.64 -7.52 20.70
C GLU A 295 -5.79 -8.08 19.56
N ALA A 296 -4.68 -8.77 19.87
CA ALA A 296 -3.87 -9.46 18.86
C ALA A 296 -4.71 -10.53 18.11
N LYS A 297 -5.49 -11.33 18.84
CA LYS A 297 -6.41 -12.32 18.23
C LYS A 297 -7.46 -11.66 17.33
N GLN A 298 -8.04 -10.54 17.75
CA GLN A 298 -9.01 -9.81 16.92
C GLN A 298 -8.35 -9.24 15.66
N ASN A 299 -7.16 -8.66 15.81
CA ASN A 299 -6.38 -8.08 14.71
C ASN A 299 -6.01 -9.15 13.67
N ILE A 300 -5.52 -10.31 14.11
CA ILE A 300 -5.20 -11.46 13.24
C ILE A 300 -6.44 -12.00 12.54
N ALA A 301 -7.57 -12.11 13.26
CA ALA A 301 -8.82 -12.57 12.66
C ALA A 301 -9.29 -11.62 11.55
N ASN A 302 -9.20 -10.31 11.80
CA ASN A 302 -9.59 -9.30 10.82
C ASN A 302 -8.62 -9.29 9.62
N TRP A 303 -7.30 -9.39 9.84
CA TRP A 303 -6.33 -9.54 8.76
C TRP A 303 -6.66 -10.75 7.88
N TYR A 304 -6.83 -11.93 8.50
CA TYR A 304 -7.08 -13.16 7.76
C TYR A 304 -8.34 -13.05 6.90
N GLN A 305 -9.44 -12.58 7.48
CA GLN A 305 -10.74 -12.58 6.79
C GLN A 305 -10.89 -11.43 5.79
N TYR A 306 -10.22 -10.29 6.00
CA TYR A 306 -10.48 -9.05 5.24
C TYR A 306 -9.27 -8.46 4.50
N HIS A 307 -8.05 -8.96 4.73
CA HIS A 307 -6.83 -8.31 4.20
C HIS A 307 -5.74 -9.27 3.69
N ARG A 308 -5.90 -10.58 3.84
CA ARG A 308 -4.84 -11.55 3.47
C ARG A 308 -4.58 -11.68 1.96
N ARG A 309 -5.45 -11.14 1.11
CA ARG A 309 -5.35 -11.16 -0.37
C ARG A 309 -5.23 -9.74 -0.89
N ARG A 310 -4.52 -9.53 -2.02
CA ARG A 310 -4.36 -8.19 -2.62
C ARG A 310 -5.72 -7.56 -2.96
N SER A 311 -6.62 -8.34 -3.55
CA SER A 311 -8.01 -7.92 -3.85
C SER A 311 -8.80 -7.58 -2.59
N PHE A 312 -8.51 -8.22 -1.45
CA PHE A 312 -9.19 -7.96 -0.20
C PHE A 312 -8.76 -6.60 0.40
N VAL A 313 -7.46 -6.30 0.33
CA VAL A 313 -6.93 -4.98 0.69
C VAL A 313 -7.53 -3.90 -0.21
N MET A 314 -7.55 -4.13 -1.53
CA MET A 314 -8.18 -3.21 -2.49
C MET A 314 -9.66 -2.96 -2.17
N LYS A 315 -10.46 -4.02 -1.97
CA LYS A 315 -11.89 -3.92 -1.60
C LYS A 315 -12.08 -3.12 -0.32
N SER A 316 -11.27 -3.39 0.70
CA SER A 316 -11.33 -2.65 1.97
C SER A 316 -11.03 -1.16 1.76
N ALA A 317 -10.03 -0.86 0.94
CA ALA A 317 -9.55 0.49 0.77
C ALA A 317 -10.54 1.32 -0.04
N VAL A 318 -10.94 0.88 -1.24
CA VAL A 318 -11.97 1.55 -2.08
C VAL A 318 -13.24 1.83 -1.27
N ALA A 319 -13.69 0.88 -0.45
CA ALA A 319 -14.84 1.09 0.42
C ALA A 319 -14.66 2.21 1.45
N ARG A 320 -13.48 2.27 2.09
CA ARG A 320 -13.15 3.36 3.02
C ARG A 320 -13.16 4.71 2.31
N VAL A 321 -12.61 4.78 1.10
CA VAL A 321 -12.58 6.00 0.28
C VAL A 321 -13.98 6.52 0.00
N MET A 322 -14.83 5.65 -0.56
CA MET A 322 -16.18 6.01 -0.97
C MET A 322 -17.04 6.42 0.23
N ASN A 323 -16.77 5.86 1.40
CA ASN A 323 -17.48 6.19 2.63
C ASN A 323 -17.06 7.54 3.23
N VAL A 324 -15.75 7.83 3.27
CA VAL A 324 -15.25 9.12 3.79
C VAL A 324 -15.66 10.28 2.90
N ASN A 325 -15.73 10.05 1.57
CA ASN A 325 -16.04 11.09 0.57
C ASN A 325 -17.42 10.86 -0.06
N SER A 326 -18.43 10.57 0.75
CA SER A 326 -19.77 10.19 0.27
C SER A 326 -20.49 11.22 -0.62
N SER A 327 -19.99 12.46 -0.72
CA SER A 327 -20.48 13.51 -1.61
C SER A 327 -19.84 13.48 -3.01
N PHE A 328 -18.83 12.67 -3.27
CA PHE A 328 -18.22 12.56 -4.59
C PHE A 328 -19.01 11.62 -5.51
N ARG A 329 -18.88 11.88 -6.82
CA ARG A 329 -19.50 11.09 -7.87
C ARG A 329 -18.59 9.92 -8.21
N PHE A 330 -18.80 8.79 -7.53
CA PHE A 330 -18.00 7.58 -7.75
C PHE A 330 -18.61 6.66 -8.81
N GLY A 331 -17.75 6.18 -9.70
CA GLY A 331 -17.99 5.02 -10.54
C GLY A 331 -16.92 3.96 -10.29
N LEU A 332 -17.17 2.72 -10.68
CA LEU A 332 -16.16 1.68 -10.63
C LEU A 332 -16.36 0.64 -11.74
N SER A 333 -15.28 0.02 -12.17
CA SER A 333 -15.32 -1.14 -13.07
C SER A 333 -14.10 -2.02 -12.90
N LEU A 334 -14.18 -3.21 -13.50
CA LEU A 334 -13.11 -4.20 -13.54
C LEU A 334 -12.34 -4.13 -14.86
N LEU A 335 -11.10 -4.61 -14.90
CA LEU A 335 -10.30 -4.62 -16.13
C LEU A 335 -10.83 -5.63 -17.16
N ASN A 336 -11.06 -6.87 -16.74
CA ASN A 336 -11.48 -7.99 -17.59
C ASN A 336 -13.00 -8.16 -17.59
N GLU A 337 -13.63 -8.27 -16.43
CA GLU A 337 -15.06 -8.56 -16.23
C GLU A 337 -15.91 -7.29 -16.10
N TYR A 338 -15.57 -6.23 -16.84
CA TYR A 338 -16.36 -4.99 -16.91
C TYR A 338 -17.81 -5.22 -17.39
N GLY A 339 -18.10 -6.34 -18.06
CA GLY A 339 -19.47 -6.71 -18.41
C GLY A 339 -20.31 -7.22 -17.21
N GLN A 340 -19.65 -7.60 -16.11
CA GLN A 340 -20.30 -7.98 -14.86
C GLN A 340 -20.41 -6.79 -13.91
N VAL A 341 -19.34 -5.99 -13.80
CA VAL A 341 -19.28 -4.82 -12.92
C VAL A 341 -18.83 -3.59 -13.71
N PHE A 342 -19.79 -2.70 -13.93
CA PHE A 342 -19.56 -1.35 -14.44
C PHE A 342 -20.61 -0.44 -13.81
N GLU A 343 -20.21 0.24 -12.75
CA GLU A 343 -21.04 1.20 -12.03
C GLU A 343 -20.66 2.60 -12.53
N GLU A 344 -21.61 3.26 -13.19
CA GLU A 344 -21.44 4.61 -13.71
C GLU A 344 -21.24 5.61 -12.56
N VAL A 345 -20.61 6.76 -12.83
CA VAL A 345 -20.75 7.89 -11.90
C VAL A 345 -22.22 8.33 -11.87
N PRO A 346 -22.75 8.85 -10.74
CA PRO A 346 -24.11 9.36 -10.67
C PRO A 346 -24.42 10.32 -11.82
N ALA A 347 -25.48 10.05 -12.59
CA ALA A 347 -25.90 10.88 -13.72
C ALA A 347 -26.43 12.26 -13.25
N GLU A 348 -26.65 13.19 -14.19
CA GLU A 348 -27.09 14.57 -13.89
C GLU A 348 -28.41 14.63 -13.09
N ASP A 349 -29.31 13.66 -13.27
CA ASP A 349 -30.60 13.59 -12.59
C ASP A 349 -30.56 12.94 -11.20
N VAL A 350 -29.40 12.37 -10.80
CA VAL A 350 -29.17 11.85 -9.46
C VAL A 350 -28.81 12.99 -8.53
N LEU A 351 -29.60 13.19 -7.48
CA LEU A 351 -29.37 14.24 -6.49
C LEU A 351 -28.20 13.86 -5.58
N SER A 352 -27.43 14.85 -5.11
CA SER A 352 -26.29 14.59 -4.23
C SER A 352 -26.68 13.91 -2.90
N GLU A 353 -27.92 14.05 -2.45
CA GLU A 353 -28.46 13.31 -1.29
C GLU A 353 -28.59 11.79 -1.54
N ASP A 354 -28.62 11.37 -2.80
CA ASP A 354 -28.71 9.97 -3.22
C ASP A 354 -27.34 9.33 -3.50
N PHE A 355 -26.24 10.11 -3.57
CA PHE A 355 -24.89 9.58 -3.80
C PHE A 355 -24.47 8.51 -2.78
N PRO A 356 -24.75 8.64 -1.47
CA PRO A 356 -24.43 7.56 -0.52
C PRO A 356 -25.12 6.23 -0.85
N THR A 357 -26.35 6.28 -1.38
CA THR A 357 -27.09 5.08 -1.79
C THR A 357 -26.49 4.45 -3.03
N HIS A 358 -26.12 5.28 -4.03
CA HIS A 358 -25.38 4.85 -5.21
C HIS A 358 -24.05 4.20 -4.84
N ASN A 359 -23.25 4.87 -4.01
CA ASN A 359 -21.95 4.41 -3.56
C ASN A 359 -22.06 3.07 -2.81
N ALA A 360 -23.07 2.92 -1.94
CA ALA A 360 -23.31 1.65 -1.26
C ALA A 360 -23.65 0.50 -2.22
N ALA A 361 -24.42 0.76 -3.28
CA ALA A 361 -24.72 -0.23 -4.31
C ALA A 361 -23.48 -0.64 -5.09
N ALA A 362 -22.64 0.32 -5.47
CA ALA A 362 -21.38 0.04 -6.16
C ALA A 362 -20.42 -0.79 -5.29
N LEU A 363 -20.34 -0.50 -3.98
CA LEU A 363 -19.56 -1.30 -3.05
C LEU A 363 -20.10 -2.73 -2.91
N GLU A 364 -21.42 -2.93 -2.91
CA GLU A 364 -21.99 -4.27 -2.89
C GLU A 364 -21.62 -5.07 -4.16
N SER A 365 -21.73 -4.45 -5.35
CA SER A 365 -21.29 -5.06 -6.61
C SER A 365 -19.81 -5.47 -6.57
N MET A 366 -18.96 -4.63 -5.98
CA MET A 366 -17.54 -4.92 -5.78
C MET A 366 -17.32 -6.07 -4.79
N TYR A 367 -18.05 -6.10 -3.67
CA TYR A 367 -17.94 -7.16 -2.67
C TYR A 367 -18.37 -8.52 -3.22
N ASP A 368 -19.47 -8.55 -3.98
CA ASP A 368 -20.03 -9.76 -4.61
C ASP A 368 -19.14 -10.39 -5.68
N PHE A 369 -18.27 -9.60 -6.33
CA PHE A 369 -17.44 -10.11 -7.40
C PHE A 369 -16.39 -11.14 -6.89
N GLU A 370 -16.40 -12.31 -7.53
CA GLU A 370 -15.45 -13.40 -7.32
C GLU A 370 -14.34 -13.36 -8.37
N TRP A 371 -13.08 -13.40 -7.93
CA TRP A 371 -11.95 -13.32 -8.83
C TRP A 371 -11.84 -14.54 -9.74
N GLU A 372 -11.35 -14.31 -10.96
CA GLU A 372 -11.13 -15.34 -11.96
C GLU A 372 -9.66 -15.38 -12.42
N SER A 373 -9.28 -16.46 -13.12
CA SER A 373 -7.93 -16.62 -13.67
C SER A 373 -7.75 -15.79 -14.95
N ASN A 374 -7.78 -14.47 -14.81
CA ASN A 374 -7.63 -13.51 -15.91
C ASN A 374 -6.25 -12.84 -15.93
N GLY A 375 -5.92 -12.20 -17.05
CA GLY A 375 -4.72 -11.38 -17.20
C GLY A 375 -4.95 -9.95 -16.71
N THR A 376 -4.02 -9.04 -17.00
CA THR A 376 -4.01 -7.68 -16.43
C THR A 376 -4.01 -6.63 -17.56
N PRO A 377 -5.14 -6.44 -18.28
CA PRO A 377 -5.19 -5.62 -19.50
C PRO A 377 -5.29 -4.11 -19.21
N LEU A 378 -4.37 -3.55 -18.42
CA LEU A 378 -4.43 -2.16 -17.94
C LEU A 378 -4.63 -1.14 -19.05
N ARG A 379 -3.88 -1.25 -20.15
CA ARG A 379 -3.97 -0.34 -21.30
C ARG A 379 -5.39 -0.21 -21.85
N ARG A 380 -6.08 -1.34 -22.00
CA ARG A 380 -7.48 -1.36 -22.48
C ARG A 380 -8.48 -0.98 -21.39
N GLY A 381 -8.17 -1.26 -20.12
CA GLY A 381 -8.98 -0.82 -18.98
C GLY A 381 -9.00 0.70 -18.87
N LEU A 382 -7.83 1.33 -18.89
CA LEU A 382 -7.69 2.79 -18.83
C LEU A 382 -8.35 3.46 -20.04
N GLU A 383 -8.14 2.91 -21.25
CA GLU A 383 -8.80 3.45 -22.43
C GLU A 383 -10.33 3.34 -22.37
N ARG A 384 -10.85 2.26 -21.76
CA ARG A 384 -12.30 2.10 -21.56
C ARG A 384 -12.85 3.21 -20.68
N VAL A 385 -12.17 3.58 -19.60
CA VAL A 385 -12.60 4.69 -18.73
C VAL A 385 -12.46 6.03 -19.43
N GLY A 386 -11.36 6.27 -20.16
CA GLY A 386 -11.21 7.48 -20.97
C GLY A 386 -12.34 7.64 -22.01
N ARG A 387 -12.72 6.54 -22.69
CA ARG A 387 -13.86 6.51 -23.62
C ARG A 387 -15.20 6.72 -22.92
N TYR A 388 -15.35 6.21 -21.70
CA TYR A 388 -16.53 6.49 -20.89
C TYR A 388 -16.65 7.98 -20.59
N PHE A 389 -15.58 8.63 -20.13
CA PHE A 389 -15.56 10.08 -19.91
C PHE A 389 -15.75 10.90 -21.18
N SER A 390 -15.26 10.42 -22.33
CA SER A 390 -15.49 11.05 -23.64
C SER A 390 -16.91 10.82 -24.20
N ASN A 391 -17.84 10.30 -23.41
CA ASN A 391 -19.21 9.95 -23.82
C ASN A 391 -19.26 9.09 -25.11
N TYR A 392 -18.31 8.16 -25.26
CA TYR A 392 -18.21 7.30 -26.45
C TYR A 392 -19.30 6.21 -26.47
N TYR A 393 -19.68 5.71 -25.30
CA TYR A 393 -20.63 4.60 -25.14
C TYR A 393 -22.06 5.12 -25.00
N ALA A 394 -22.83 5.03 -26.08
CA ALA A 394 -24.20 5.57 -26.13
C ALA A 394 -25.21 4.92 -25.16
N ASP A 395 -24.86 3.78 -24.57
CA ASP A 395 -25.69 3.07 -23.59
C ASP A 395 -25.53 3.62 -22.16
N TYR A 396 -24.52 4.46 -21.92
CA TYR A 396 -24.24 5.10 -20.63
C TYR A 396 -24.68 6.57 -20.64
N ALA A 397 -24.94 7.11 -19.45
CA ALA A 397 -25.18 8.53 -19.27
C ALA A 397 -23.88 9.32 -19.48
N ASP A 398 -24.01 10.57 -19.94
CA ASP A 398 -22.85 11.46 -20.05
C ASP A 398 -22.30 11.77 -18.64
N PRO A 399 -21.06 11.34 -18.32
CA PRO A 399 -20.51 11.57 -16.99
C PRO A 399 -20.16 13.05 -16.76
N ILE A 400 -19.92 13.83 -17.81
CA ILE A 400 -19.52 15.24 -17.74
C ILE A 400 -20.75 16.13 -17.82
N ILE A 401 -21.25 16.52 -16.64
CA ILE A 401 -22.50 17.27 -16.49
C ILE A 401 -22.29 18.79 -16.38
N SER A 402 -21.04 19.22 -16.22
CA SER A 402 -20.66 20.62 -16.00
C SER A 402 -19.43 21.02 -16.80
N ASP A 403 -19.33 22.31 -17.11
CA ASP A 403 -18.21 22.94 -17.80
C ASP A 403 -16.95 23.00 -16.90
N CYS A 404 -17.14 23.02 -15.57
CA CYS A 404 -16.06 22.95 -14.57
C CYS A 404 -15.80 21.52 -14.04
N GLN A 405 -16.36 20.47 -14.66
CA GLN A 405 -16.26 19.12 -14.13
C GLN A 405 -14.81 18.61 -14.16
N GLN A 406 -14.29 18.19 -13.02
CA GLN A 406 -13.02 17.45 -12.94
C GLN A 406 -13.29 15.94 -13.04
N ASN A 407 -12.46 15.22 -13.79
CA ASN A 407 -12.60 13.78 -14.02
C ASN A 407 -11.31 13.05 -13.67
N TYR A 408 -11.41 12.13 -12.71
CA TYR A 408 -10.30 11.34 -12.21
C TYR A 408 -10.53 9.86 -12.47
N SER A 409 -9.46 9.17 -12.84
CA SER A 409 -9.41 7.72 -12.80
C SER A 409 -8.39 7.27 -11.75
N VAL A 410 -8.68 6.18 -11.05
CA VAL A 410 -7.78 5.59 -10.05
C VAL A 410 -7.61 4.12 -10.38
N LEU A 411 -6.42 3.76 -10.84
CA LEU A 411 -6.07 2.40 -11.27
C LEU A 411 -5.43 1.62 -10.12
N PHE A 412 -6.10 0.57 -9.66
CA PHE A 412 -5.54 -0.39 -8.72
C PHE A 412 -5.07 -1.62 -9.46
N THR A 413 -3.79 -2.01 -9.29
CA THR A 413 -3.22 -3.19 -9.94
C THR A 413 -2.03 -3.73 -9.15
N ASP A 414 -1.61 -4.96 -9.38
CA ASP A 414 -0.32 -5.45 -8.90
C ASP A 414 0.86 -5.13 -9.85
N GLY A 415 0.62 -4.33 -10.89
CA GLY A 415 1.65 -3.66 -11.67
C GLY A 415 2.11 -4.41 -12.94
N TYR A 416 2.02 -5.74 -12.94
CA TYR A 416 2.54 -6.57 -14.03
C TYR A 416 1.57 -6.70 -15.22
N TRP A 417 1.33 -5.58 -15.89
CA TRP A 417 0.33 -5.52 -16.95
C TRP A 417 0.68 -6.34 -18.18
N ASN A 418 -0.35 -6.90 -18.81
CA ASN A 418 -0.20 -7.73 -20.00
C ASN A 418 -1.41 -7.57 -20.93
N GLY A 419 -1.45 -8.37 -22.00
CA GLY A 419 -2.54 -8.34 -22.96
C GLY A 419 -2.28 -7.42 -24.14
N SER A 420 -3.37 -7.09 -24.84
CA SER A 420 -3.31 -6.46 -26.16
C SER A 420 -3.14 -4.95 -26.11
N ALA A 421 -2.67 -4.37 -27.22
CA ALA A 421 -2.64 -2.93 -27.45
C ALA A 421 -4.03 -2.27 -27.26
N PRO A 422 -4.06 -0.94 -27.01
CA PRO A 422 -5.27 -0.13 -27.00
C PRO A 422 -6.14 -0.37 -28.26
N TYR A 423 -7.44 -0.14 -28.11
CA TYR A 423 -8.41 -0.16 -29.19
C TYR A 423 -8.20 1.00 -30.18
N THR A 424 -7.74 2.16 -29.70
CA THR A 424 -7.51 3.38 -30.51
C THR A 424 -6.10 3.41 -31.08
N ALA A 425 -5.98 3.38 -32.41
CA ALA A 425 -4.71 3.52 -33.10
C ALA A 425 -4.11 4.94 -33.07
N ALA A 426 -4.84 5.93 -32.54
CA ALA A 426 -4.36 7.30 -32.36
C ALA A 426 -3.57 7.50 -31.06
N ILE A 427 -3.57 6.51 -30.15
CA ILE A 427 -2.76 6.51 -28.95
C ILE A 427 -1.30 6.35 -29.39
N ALA A 428 -0.91 5.18 -29.92
CA ALA A 428 0.43 4.96 -30.49
C ALA A 428 1.52 5.46 -29.51
N ASP A 429 2.52 6.19 -29.99
CA ASP A 429 3.53 6.94 -29.22
C ASP A 429 3.00 8.37 -29.02
N ASN A 430 2.16 8.57 -28.00
CA ASN A 430 1.39 9.79 -27.80
C ASN A 430 2.19 10.87 -27.07
N ASP A 431 3.09 10.47 -26.18
CA ASP A 431 3.96 11.34 -25.40
C ASP A 431 5.33 11.57 -26.07
N GLY A 432 5.73 10.74 -27.03
CA GLY A 432 6.95 10.91 -27.81
C GLY A 432 8.19 10.29 -27.18
N ASP A 433 8.05 9.44 -26.17
CA ASP A 433 9.17 8.74 -25.51
C ASP A 433 9.78 7.61 -26.38
N GLY A 434 9.07 7.22 -27.45
CA GLY A 434 9.46 6.21 -28.42
C GLY A 434 8.97 4.79 -28.11
N ALA A 435 8.46 4.54 -26.90
CA ALA A 435 7.60 3.40 -26.64
C ALA A 435 6.22 3.66 -27.25
N THR A 436 5.48 2.61 -27.55
CA THR A 436 4.19 2.76 -28.23
C THR A 436 3.12 1.95 -27.55
N ASP A 437 1.90 2.48 -27.53
CA ASP A 437 0.73 1.82 -27.01
C ASP A 437 0.94 1.40 -25.54
N THR A 438 1.57 2.24 -24.71
CA THR A 438 1.84 2.02 -23.28
C THR A 438 0.65 2.47 -22.41
N VAL A 439 0.70 2.24 -21.09
CA VAL A 439 -0.30 2.83 -20.18
C VAL A 439 -0.10 4.35 -20.12
N ALA A 440 1.16 4.81 -20.18
CA ALA A 440 1.50 6.22 -20.22
C ALA A 440 0.94 6.96 -21.44
N ASP A 441 0.99 6.33 -22.61
CA ASP A 441 0.40 6.87 -23.84
C ASP A 441 -1.13 7.03 -23.71
N VAL A 442 -1.80 6.06 -23.08
CA VAL A 442 -3.25 6.10 -22.89
C VAL A 442 -3.61 7.23 -21.92
N ALA A 443 -2.90 7.35 -20.80
CA ALA A 443 -3.11 8.43 -19.83
C ALA A 443 -2.88 9.81 -20.46
N HIS A 444 -1.76 9.96 -21.17
CA HIS A 444 -1.41 11.17 -21.92
C HIS A 444 -2.49 11.55 -22.94
N HIS A 445 -3.00 10.57 -23.69
CA HIS A 445 -4.03 10.79 -24.70
C HIS A 445 -5.32 11.41 -24.12
N PHE A 446 -5.84 10.84 -23.02
CA PHE A 446 -7.08 11.34 -22.41
C PHE A 446 -6.87 12.56 -21.51
N TYR A 447 -5.64 12.87 -21.11
CA TYR A 447 -5.28 14.15 -20.49
C TYR A 447 -5.27 15.30 -21.52
N ASN A 448 -4.72 15.06 -22.72
CA ASN A 448 -4.55 16.10 -23.75
C ASN A 448 -5.70 16.17 -24.77
N THR A 449 -6.72 15.33 -24.65
CA THR A 449 -7.89 15.35 -25.54
C THR A 449 -9.08 15.96 -24.81
N ASP A 450 -9.67 17.01 -25.38
CA ASP A 450 -10.95 17.53 -24.91
C ASP A 450 -12.06 16.47 -25.02
N LEU A 451 -12.52 15.99 -23.87
CA LEU A 451 -13.46 14.89 -23.70
C LEU A 451 -14.92 15.34 -23.85
N SER A 452 -15.19 16.65 -23.89
CA SER A 452 -16.55 17.17 -24.00
C SER A 452 -16.62 18.38 -24.93
N ALA A 453 -17.73 18.58 -25.62
CA ALA A 453 -17.93 19.79 -26.42
C ALA A 453 -18.37 21.02 -25.57
N ARG A 454 -18.30 20.91 -24.25
CA ARG A 454 -18.65 21.98 -23.30
C ARG A 454 -17.58 23.09 -23.30
N PRO A 455 -17.90 24.28 -22.77
CA PRO A 455 -16.89 25.29 -22.48
C PRO A 455 -15.75 24.76 -21.61
N ASN A 456 -14.53 25.22 -21.92
CA ASN A 456 -13.29 24.86 -21.23
C ASN A 456 -13.16 25.71 -19.96
N ASP A 457 -13.89 25.33 -18.92
CA ASP A 457 -13.93 26.00 -17.62
C ASP A 457 -13.46 25.07 -16.48
N VAL A 458 -12.68 24.02 -16.78
CA VAL A 458 -12.12 23.12 -15.76
C VAL A 458 -11.15 23.89 -14.87
N PRO A 459 -11.30 23.82 -13.52
CA PRO A 459 -10.39 24.51 -12.62
C PRO A 459 -8.95 24.00 -12.73
N THR A 460 -8.02 24.92 -12.94
CA THR A 460 -6.57 24.64 -12.98
C THR A 460 -5.92 24.72 -11.59
N SER A 461 -4.80 24.02 -11.42
CA SER A 461 -3.88 24.09 -10.29
C SER A 461 -2.43 24.33 -10.79
N PRO A 462 -1.43 24.54 -9.91
CA PRO A 462 -0.04 24.61 -10.34
C PRO A 462 0.45 23.37 -11.08
N ILE A 463 -0.05 22.19 -10.72
CA ILE A 463 0.31 20.89 -11.30
C ILE A 463 -0.48 20.61 -12.59
N ASP A 464 -1.74 21.04 -12.63
CA ASP A 464 -2.66 20.76 -13.74
C ASP A 464 -3.23 22.05 -14.33
N GLN A 465 -2.75 22.44 -15.50
CA GLN A 465 -3.08 23.71 -16.15
C GLN A 465 -4.09 23.55 -17.30
N ASN A 466 -4.70 22.37 -17.47
CA ASN A 466 -5.61 22.12 -18.56
C ASN A 466 -7.04 22.60 -18.23
N GLU A 467 -7.55 23.56 -19.01
CA GLU A 467 -8.91 24.10 -18.87
C GLU A 467 -9.96 23.28 -19.65
N GLU A 468 -9.53 22.42 -20.59
CA GLU A 468 -10.40 21.53 -21.36
C GLU A 468 -10.94 20.39 -20.49
N GLN A 469 -12.02 19.73 -20.91
CA GLN A 469 -12.51 18.56 -20.19
C GLN A 469 -11.53 17.40 -20.40
N HIS A 470 -10.84 16.95 -19.37
CA HIS A 470 -9.78 15.94 -19.47
C HIS A 470 -9.85 14.92 -18.34
N MET A 471 -9.08 13.82 -18.46
CA MET A 471 -8.96 12.78 -17.44
C MET A 471 -7.56 12.80 -16.81
N VAL A 472 -7.52 12.94 -15.47
CA VAL A 472 -6.32 12.77 -14.65
C VAL A 472 -6.30 11.34 -14.09
N SER A 473 -5.17 10.62 -14.19
CA SER A 473 -5.11 9.18 -13.93
C SER A 473 -4.10 8.82 -12.84
N PHE A 474 -4.60 8.47 -11.67
CA PHE A 474 -3.79 7.95 -10.58
C PHE A 474 -3.51 6.46 -10.79
N THR A 475 -2.30 6.02 -10.46
CA THR A 475 -1.90 4.61 -10.53
C THR A 475 -1.42 4.13 -9.18
N VAL A 476 -1.95 3.00 -8.72
CA VAL A 476 -1.61 2.38 -7.43
C VAL A 476 -1.21 0.94 -7.70
N ALA A 477 0.05 0.62 -7.39
CA ALA A 477 0.64 -0.71 -7.57
C ALA A 477 0.91 -1.42 -6.24
N PHE A 478 0.57 -2.72 -6.16
CA PHE A 478 0.81 -3.54 -4.96
C PHE A 478 2.24 -4.07 -4.90
N GLY A 479 3.10 -3.39 -4.13
CA GLY A 479 4.40 -3.85 -3.63
C GLY A 479 5.37 -4.33 -4.68
N VAL A 480 5.55 -3.50 -5.70
CA VAL A 480 6.40 -3.75 -6.85
C VAL A 480 7.25 -2.53 -7.14
N GLU A 481 8.50 -2.74 -7.48
CA GLU A 481 9.41 -1.67 -7.90
C GLU A 481 9.73 -1.82 -9.39
N GLY A 482 9.95 -0.66 -10.01
CA GLY A 482 10.44 -0.57 -11.37
C GLY A 482 11.96 -0.48 -11.41
N ASN A 483 12.52 0.01 -12.52
CA ASN A 483 13.94 0.34 -12.59
C ASN A 483 14.23 1.75 -12.06
N LEU A 484 13.21 2.61 -11.99
CA LEU A 484 13.32 3.96 -11.50
C LEU A 484 13.12 4.01 -9.99
N GLU A 485 13.87 4.90 -9.34
CA GLU A 485 13.85 5.10 -7.89
C GLU A 485 13.60 6.57 -7.58
N ASP A 486 12.79 6.83 -6.55
CA ASP A 486 12.68 8.13 -5.88
C ASP A 486 13.53 8.06 -4.61
N THR A 487 14.71 8.68 -4.66
CA THR A 487 15.69 8.68 -3.56
C THR A 487 15.58 9.90 -2.65
N ASP A 488 14.76 10.90 -3.02
CA ASP A 488 14.53 12.11 -2.23
C ASP A 488 13.08 12.34 -1.77
N ASP A 489 12.20 11.37 -2.03
CA ASP A 489 10.81 11.29 -1.56
C ASP A 489 9.97 12.48 -2.04
N ASP A 490 10.19 12.91 -3.29
CA ASP A 490 9.49 14.04 -3.92
C ASP A 490 8.38 13.61 -4.90
N GLY A 491 8.19 12.30 -5.08
CA GLY A 491 7.20 11.69 -5.97
C GLY A 491 7.68 11.53 -7.42
N LEU A 492 8.92 11.90 -7.72
CA LEU A 492 9.51 11.85 -9.06
C LEU A 492 10.74 10.92 -9.09
N PRO A 493 11.03 10.29 -10.24
CA PRO A 493 12.22 9.47 -10.36
C PRO A 493 13.48 10.34 -10.26
N ASN A 494 14.60 9.76 -9.83
CA ASN A 494 15.90 10.44 -9.83
C ASN A 494 16.86 9.83 -10.88
N PRO A 495 17.41 10.64 -11.81
CA PRO A 495 17.13 12.06 -12.01
C PRO A 495 15.69 12.30 -12.51
N GLU A 496 15.15 13.47 -12.21
CA GLU A 496 13.83 13.89 -12.68
C GLU A 496 13.74 13.75 -14.21
N LEU A 497 12.65 13.13 -14.67
CA LEU A 497 12.39 12.85 -16.07
C LEU A 497 11.32 13.80 -16.62
N GLU A 498 11.44 14.13 -17.90
CA GLU A 498 10.45 14.88 -18.66
C GLU A 498 9.39 13.92 -19.24
N GLU A 499 8.32 14.48 -19.82
CA GLU A 499 7.22 13.72 -20.42
C GLU A 499 7.67 12.76 -21.53
N ASP A 500 8.58 13.20 -22.41
CA ASP A 500 9.23 12.41 -23.48
C ASP A 500 10.55 11.76 -23.03
N GLY A 501 10.75 11.67 -21.71
CA GLY A 501 11.95 11.18 -21.06
C GLY A 501 12.16 9.66 -21.20
N ALA A 502 13.30 9.17 -20.72
CA ALA A 502 13.64 7.75 -20.76
C ALA A 502 13.03 6.99 -19.57
N TRP A 503 11.70 6.98 -19.46
CA TRP A 503 10.97 6.20 -18.46
C TRP A 503 11.15 4.69 -18.65
N ASN A 504 11.43 4.30 -19.89
CA ASN A 504 11.78 2.94 -20.29
C ASN A 504 12.89 2.98 -21.37
N ASN A 505 13.31 1.82 -21.88
CA ASN A 505 14.35 1.72 -22.90
C ASN A 505 13.79 1.76 -24.35
N GLY A 506 12.77 2.60 -24.58
CA GLY A 506 12.03 2.73 -25.85
C GLY A 506 11.06 1.57 -26.15
N THR A 507 10.82 0.70 -25.18
CA THR A 507 9.80 -0.37 -25.21
C THR A 507 9.56 -0.87 -23.80
N VAL A 508 8.34 -1.36 -23.53
CA VAL A 508 7.94 -1.92 -22.24
C VAL A 508 7.84 -3.45 -22.36
N ASP A 509 8.97 -4.12 -22.24
CA ASP A 509 9.09 -5.56 -22.51
C ASP A 509 9.27 -6.42 -21.26
N SER A 510 9.56 -5.79 -20.12
CA SER A 510 9.99 -6.43 -18.88
C SER A 510 9.14 -5.95 -17.69
N ASP A 511 9.17 -6.70 -16.60
CA ASP A 511 8.28 -6.50 -15.45
C ASP A 511 8.57 -5.17 -14.72
N PRO A 512 9.83 -4.83 -14.39
CA PRO A 512 10.19 -3.50 -13.90
C PRO A 512 9.73 -2.34 -14.80
N GLU A 513 9.93 -2.43 -16.11
CA GLU A 513 9.51 -1.39 -17.06
C GLU A 513 7.99 -1.19 -17.10
N ARG A 514 7.19 -2.22 -16.76
CA ARG A 514 5.72 -2.09 -16.62
C ARG A 514 5.34 -1.27 -15.38
N ILE A 515 6.15 -1.34 -14.34
CA ILE A 515 5.97 -0.52 -13.13
C ILE A 515 6.36 0.93 -13.44
N ASP A 516 7.49 1.13 -14.13
CA ASP A 516 7.93 2.46 -14.58
C ASP A 516 6.88 3.12 -15.50
N ASP A 517 6.24 2.35 -16.40
CA ASP A 517 5.13 2.80 -17.25
C ASP A 517 3.89 3.26 -16.45
N LEU A 518 3.62 2.65 -15.29
CA LEU A 518 2.53 3.11 -14.40
C LEU A 518 2.86 4.44 -13.74
N TRP A 519 4.13 4.66 -13.39
CA TRP A 519 4.60 5.94 -12.90
C TRP A 519 4.52 7.02 -13.96
N HIS A 520 5.00 6.71 -15.15
CA HIS A 520 4.93 7.58 -16.31
C HIS A 520 3.48 7.93 -16.68
N ALA A 521 2.54 6.99 -16.57
CA ALA A 521 1.12 7.25 -16.79
C ALA A 521 0.49 8.24 -15.80
N ALA A 522 0.85 8.12 -14.52
CA ALA A 522 0.43 9.12 -13.55
C ALA A 522 1.03 10.48 -13.88
N PHE A 523 2.34 10.53 -14.13
CA PHE A 523 3.05 11.76 -14.49
C PHE A 523 2.47 12.46 -15.73
N ASN A 524 2.22 11.71 -16.82
CA ASN A 524 1.69 12.23 -18.08
C ASN A 524 0.30 12.85 -17.93
N SER A 525 -0.52 12.31 -17.01
CA SER A 525 -1.84 12.84 -16.71
C SER A 525 -1.85 13.83 -15.53
N LYS A 526 -0.67 14.21 -15.05
CA LYS A 526 -0.45 15.12 -13.91
C LYS A 526 -1.05 14.56 -12.63
N ALA A 527 -0.78 13.30 -12.28
CA ALA A 527 -1.18 12.64 -11.05
C ALA A 527 0.02 11.94 -10.39
N ASN A 528 -0.17 11.40 -9.19
CA ASN A 528 0.83 10.61 -8.49
C ASN A 528 0.69 9.11 -8.77
N PHE A 529 1.84 8.45 -8.89
CA PHE A 529 1.96 7.01 -8.78
C PHE A 529 2.30 6.65 -7.36
N VAL A 530 1.70 5.57 -6.87
CA VAL A 530 2.08 5.02 -5.58
C VAL A 530 2.40 3.54 -5.71
N SER A 531 3.65 3.20 -5.46
CA SER A 531 4.04 1.83 -5.15
C SER A 531 3.96 1.60 -3.66
N ALA A 532 3.14 0.63 -3.27
CA ALA A 532 2.95 0.31 -1.88
C ALA A 532 3.49 -1.08 -1.54
N GLN A 533 4.69 -1.14 -0.99
CA GLN A 533 5.34 -2.37 -0.54
C GLN A 533 4.85 -2.89 0.82
N SER A 534 3.82 -2.29 1.40
CA SER A 534 3.24 -2.77 2.65
C SER A 534 1.73 -2.56 2.65
N THR A 535 0.99 -3.36 3.41
CA THR A 535 -0.45 -3.14 3.58
C THR A 535 -0.75 -1.73 4.12
N GLU A 536 0.13 -1.19 4.96
CA GLU A 536 0.06 0.18 5.47
C GLU A 536 0.38 1.21 4.38
N GLY A 537 1.41 0.96 3.58
CA GLY A 537 1.73 1.73 2.38
C GLY A 537 0.56 1.82 1.40
N VAL A 538 -0.21 0.74 1.20
CA VAL A 538 -1.37 0.76 0.29
C VAL A 538 -2.47 1.67 0.85
N ALA A 539 -2.72 1.63 2.16
CA ALA A 539 -3.71 2.50 2.79
C ALA A 539 -3.27 3.98 2.77
N THR A 540 -1.98 4.24 2.99
CA THR A 540 -1.37 5.57 2.88
C THR A 540 -1.42 6.10 1.45
N ALA A 541 -1.03 5.29 0.47
CA ALA A 541 -1.11 5.59 -0.96
C ALA A 541 -2.50 6.07 -1.38
N ILE A 542 -3.51 5.37 -0.89
CA ILE A 542 -4.91 5.68 -1.19
C ILE A 542 -5.33 6.96 -0.48
N ALA A 543 -4.88 7.19 0.75
CA ALA A 543 -5.13 8.46 1.44
C ALA A 543 -4.44 9.64 0.74
N GLU A 544 -3.22 9.48 0.25
CA GLU A 544 -2.45 10.50 -0.47
C GLU A 544 -3.08 10.86 -1.81
N ALA A 545 -3.41 9.85 -2.64
CA ALA A 545 -4.12 10.07 -3.90
C ALA A 545 -5.43 10.85 -3.68
N LEU A 546 -6.13 10.61 -2.56
CA LEU A 546 -7.38 11.30 -2.24
C LEU A 546 -7.19 12.67 -1.60
N LEU A 547 -6.14 12.86 -0.80
CA LEU A 547 -5.78 14.18 -0.30
C LEU A 547 -5.44 15.09 -1.47
N GLU A 548 -4.76 14.57 -2.47
CA GLU A 548 -4.46 15.31 -3.70
C GLU A 548 -5.71 15.63 -4.52
N ILE A 549 -6.61 14.66 -4.72
CA ILE A 549 -7.91 14.93 -5.38
C ILE A 549 -8.69 15.98 -4.58
N ALA A 550 -8.72 15.86 -3.25
CA ALA A 550 -9.40 16.81 -2.38
C ALA A 550 -8.74 18.19 -2.38
N ASP A 551 -7.41 18.30 -2.54
CA ASP A 551 -6.68 19.57 -2.62
C ASP A 551 -6.91 20.26 -3.97
N ARG A 552 -6.96 19.48 -5.07
CA ARG A 552 -7.31 19.98 -6.41
C ARG A 552 -8.75 20.47 -6.50
N VAL A 553 -9.67 19.72 -5.90
CA VAL A 553 -11.07 20.11 -5.72
C VAL A 553 -11.18 21.28 -4.73
N GLY A 554 -10.27 21.33 -3.76
CA GLY A 554 -10.16 22.24 -2.62
C GLY A 554 -9.26 23.46 -2.82
N SER A 555 -8.94 23.86 -4.07
CA SER A 555 -8.39 25.19 -4.38
C SER A 555 -9.33 26.35 -3.96
N ALA A 556 -10.50 26.02 -3.37
CA ALA A 556 -11.38 26.92 -2.63
C ALA A 556 -11.37 26.76 -1.08
N ALA A 557 -10.53 25.91 -0.48
CA ALA A 557 -10.35 25.76 0.97
C ALA A 557 -9.14 24.87 1.30
N SER A 558 -7.99 25.46 1.60
CA SER A 558 -6.77 24.73 2.00
C SER A 558 -7.03 23.83 3.22
N VAL A 559 -6.74 22.54 3.11
CA VAL A 559 -6.65 21.59 4.21
C VAL A 559 -5.17 21.48 4.63
N ALA A 560 -4.89 21.61 5.92
CA ALA A 560 -3.52 21.52 6.43
C ALA A 560 -3.46 20.55 7.62
N THR A 561 -2.42 19.73 7.70
CA THR A 561 -2.14 18.89 8.87
C THR A 561 -1.10 19.57 9.76
N ASN A 562 -1.14 19.35 11.07
CA ASN A 562 -0.10 19.90 11.96
C ASN A 562 1.19 19.06 12.01
N THR A 563 1.19 17.84 11.48
CA THR A 563 2.32 16.89 11.61
C THR A 563 2.38 15.91 10.44
N GLY A 564 3.57 15.61 9.91
CA GLY A 564 3.82 14.56 8.90
C GLY A 564 3.92 13.13 9.46
N SER A 565 3.49 12.89 10.69
CA SER A 565 3.45 11.56 11.33
C SER A 565 2.25 11.48 12.26
N LEU A 566 1.48 10.39 12.22
CA LEU A 566 0.30 10.20 13.07
C LEU A 566 0.72 9.95 14.53
N ASN A 567 0.39 10.88 15.43
CA ASN A 567 0.61 10.74 16.87
C ASN A 567 -0.71 10.95 17.63
N ALA A 568 -0.78 10.51 18.89
CA ALA A 568 -1.90 10.84 19.78
C ALA A 568 -1.99 12.37 19.94
N GLY A 569 -2.99 13.00 19.28
CA GLY A 569 -3.18 14.45 19.26
C GLY A 569 -2.82 15.14 17.93
N SER A 570 -2.62 14.39 16.84
CA SER A 570 -2.57 14.98 15.49
C SER A 570 -3.94 15.58 15.12
N HIS A 571 -3.92 16.71 14.44
CA HIS A 571 -5.13 17.45 14.06
C HIS A 571 -5.13 17.77 12.57
N LEU A 572 -6.30 17.59 11.97
CA LEU A 572 -6.63 18.08 10.64
C LEU A 572 -7.23 19.48 10.76
N PHE A 573 -6.65 20.45 10.07
CA PHE A 573 -7.18 21.80 9.99
C PHE A 573 -7.91 21.99 8.67
N GLN A 574 -9.16 22.43 8.76
CA GLN A 574 -9.98 22.73 7.59
C GLN A 574 -10.44 24.19 7.65
N ALA A 575 -10.05 24.97 6.65
CA ALA A 575 -10.65 26.28 6.42
C ALA A 575 -11.99 26.10 5.67
N ARG A 576 -13.02 26.87 6.02
CA ARG A 576 -14.28 26.96 5.27
C ARG A 576 -14.68 28.43 5.12
N PHE A 577 -15.45 28.76 4.10
CA PHE A 577 -15.97 30.10 3.90
C PHE A 577 -17.43 30.05 3.46
N ASP A 578 -18.31 30.75 4.19
CA ASP A 578 -19.71 30.93 3.83
C ASP A 578 -19.88 32.21 3.01
N SER A 579 -20.24 32.04 1.74
CA SER A 579 -20.41 33.13 0.78
C SER A 579 -21.71 33.92 0.96
N SER A 580 -22.66 33.40 1.74
CA SER A 580 -23.94 34.05 2.01
C SER A 580 -23.82 35.16 3.06
N ASP A 581 -22.88 35.04 4.00
CA ASP A 581 -22.67 36.00 5.08
C ASP A 581 -21.21 36.46 5.28
N TRP A 582 -20.31 36.08 4.36
CA TRP A 582 -18.90 36.47 4.31
C TRP A 582 -18.10 36.07 5.56
N LYS A 583 -18.47 34.95 6.20
CA LYS A 583 -17.72 34.42 7.35
C LYS A 583 -16.80 33.28 6.94
N GLY A 584 -15.56 33.37 7.39
CA GLY A 584 -14.65 32.23 7.40
C GLY A 584 -14.78 31.42 8.69
N GLN A 585 -14.55 30.12 8.59
CA GLN A 585 -14.37 29.21 9.72
C GLN A 585 -13.03 28.51 9.59
N LEU A 586 -12.34 28.30 10.70
CA LEU A 586 -11.19 27.41 10.80
C LEU A 586 -11.53 26.35 11.84
N LEU A 587 -11.64 25.12 11.38
CA LEU A 587 -12.02 23.95 12.17
C LEU A 587 -10.79 23.08 12.40
N ALA A 588 -10.66 22.53 13.61
CA ALA A 588 -9.68 21.51 13.92
C ALA A 588 -10.40 20.20 14.24
N PHE A 589 -10.06 19.13 13.55
CA PHE A 589 -10.55 17.78 13.81
C PHE A 589 -9.41 16.94 14.38
N GLN A 590 -9.71 16.09 15.36
CA GLN A 590 -8.72 15.17 15.88
C GLN A 590 -8.58 13.97 14.94
N ILE A 591 -7.33 13.60 14.66
CA ILE A 591 -6.99 12.38 13.92
C ILE A 591 -6.60 11.33 14.96
N ASN A 592 -7.32 10.22 14.94
CA ASN A 592 -7.04 9.07 15.78
C ASN A 592 -5.87 8.25 15.20
N LEU A 593 -5.22 7.43 16.04
CA LEU A 593 -4.10 6.57 15.62
C LEU A 593 -4.51 5.46 14.63
N ASP A 594 -5.80 5.26 14.40
CA ASP A 594 -6.37 4.40 13.36
C ASP A 594 -6.66 5.14 12.03
N GLY A 595 -6.24 6.41 11.96
CA GLY A 595 -6.45 7.31 10.82
C GLY A 595 -7.92 7.73 10.65
N SER A 596 -8.80 7.46 11.62
CA SER A 596 -10.15 8.02 11.62
C SER A 596 -10.11 9.50 12.06
N ILE A 597 -10.95 10.31 11.44
CA ILE A 597 -11.13 11.72 11.81
C ILE A 597 -12.40 11.79 12.66
N GLU A 598 -12.30 12.40 13.83
CA GLU A 598 -13.47 12.62 14.68
C GLU A 598 -14.54 13.42 13.91
N SER A 599 -15.77 12.91 13.89
CA SER A 599 -16.89 13.50 13.15
C SER A 599 -17.28 14.91 13.62
N ASN A 600 -16.86 15.29 14.84
CA ASN A 600 -17.05 16.62 15.40
C ASN A 600 -15.71 17.36 15.45
N ALA A 601 -15.71 18.64 15.07
CA ALA A 601 -14.55 19.49 15.26
C ALA A 601 -14.24 19.61 16.76
N ASP A 602 -12.98 19.37 17.13
CA ASP A 602 -12.45 19.56 18.48
C ASP A 602 -12.51 21.05 18.89
N TRP A 603 -12.23 21.94 17.93
CA TRP A 603 -12.48 23.37 18.12
C TRP A 603 -12.68 24.12 16.80
N GLU A 604 -13.27 25.32 16.92
CA GLU A 604 -13.45 26.29 15.84
C GLU A 604 -12.84 27.63 16.26
N ALA A 605 -12.04 28.26 15.40
CA ALA A 605 -11.28 29.46 15.76
C ALA A 605 -12.20 30.61 16.20
N GLY A 606 -13.36 30.77 15.56
CA GLY A 606 -14.32 31.83 15.86
C GLY A 606 -14.85 31.78 17.29
N SER A 607 -15.28 30.60 17.76
CA SER A 607 -15.70 30.38 19.15
C SER A 607 -14.55 30.61 20.14
N ARG A 608 -13.32 30.15 19.84
CA ARG A 608 -12.15 30.35 20.71
C ARG A 608 -11.72 31.81 20.83
N VAL A 609 -11.86 32.60 19.77
CA VAL A 609 -11.57 34.05 19.79
C VAL A 609 -12.64 34.81 20.58
N ASN A 610 -13.91 34.42 20.45
CA ASN A 610 -15.01 35.02 21.21
C ASN A 610 -14.98 34.68 22.71
N ASP A 611 -14.31 33.59 23.11
CA ASP A 611 -14.08 33.19 24.50
C ASP A 611 -12.90 33.93 25.18
N GLN A 612 -12.15 34.78 24.44
CA GLN A 612 -11.04 35.59 24.98
C GLN A 612 -11.42 37.02 25.39
N ASP A 613 -12.71 37.38 25.30
CA ASP A 613 -13.31 38.59 25.90
C ASP A 613 -14.00 38.25 27.25
#